data_AF-A0A848XCL3-F1
#
_entry.id   AF-A0A848XCL3-F1
#
_cell.length_a   1.000
_cell.length_b   1.000
_cell.length_c   1.000
_cell.angle_alpha   90.00
_cell.angle_beta   90.00
_cell.angle_gamma   90.00
#
_symmetry.space_group_name_H-M   'P 1'
#
loop_
_entity.id
_entity.type
_entity.pdbx_description
1 polymer ?
#
loop_
_entity_poly.entity_id
_entity_poly.type
_entity_poly.pdbx_seq_one_letter_code
_entity_poly.pdbx_strand_id
1 'polypeptide(L)'
;MADLLVIAAYLPALWLGRVPQPLNLDGELNVGAWWASGKLLLGAALVLLAGRSRAPEGPVRSAFYLAFSFGLLFLSLDENLGIHEQITAWTQRSGAGLPLIAGRHGAWIAVYGATAVVLALIFLKDILAMLRTDAVSSAMVGFGLSAVIAGGVVVEIMGYYAFFQNPLMQVAIEEALELFGWSLLLAGLYRHFLRHAF
;
A
#
# COMPACT_ATOMS: atom_id res chain seq x y z
N MET A 1 5.87 -0.16 -16.91
CA MET A 1 5.93 -1.32 -17.82
C MET A 1 5.99 -2.64 -17.07
N ALA A 2 6.81 -2.77 -16.02
CA ALA A 2 6.88 -4.01 -15.23
C ALA A 2 5.54 -4.42 -14.59
N ASP A 3 4.75 -3.50 -14.01
CA ASP A 3 3.44 -3.83 -13.43
C ASP A 3 2.49 -4.44 -14.46
N LEU A 4 2.47 -3.89 -15.69
CA LEU A 4 1.64 -4.41 -16.77
C LEU A 4 2.05 -5.84 -17.17
N LEU A 5 3.33 -6.19 -17.05
CA LEU A 5 3.78 -7.57 -17.31
C LEU A 5 3.31 -8.52 -16.22
N VAL A 6 3.37 -8.11 -14.95
CA VAL A 6 2.85 -8.90 -13.82
C VAL A 6 1.35 -9.12 -13.96
N ILE A 7 0.59 -8.05 -14.24
CA ILE A 7 -0.86 -8.13 -14.45
C ILE A 7 -1.19 -8.94 -15.71
N ALA A 8 -0.47 -8.73 -16.82
CA ALA A 8 -0.72 -9.46 -18.07
C ALA A 8 -0.44 -10.96 -17.93
N ALA A 9 0.54 -11.35 -17.10
CA ALA A 9 0.80 -12.76 -16.79
C ALA A 9 -0.39 -13.45 -16.10
N TYR A 10 -1.32 -12.69 -15.50
CA TYR A 10 -2.53 -13.18 -14.86
C TYR A 10 -3.71 -13.39 -15.83
N LEU A 11 -3.71 -12.72 -16.99
CA LEU A 11 -4.81 -12.82 -17.96
C LEU A 11 -5.08 -14.25 -18.47
N PRO A 12 -4.06 -15.07 -18.80
CA PRO A 12 -4.29 -16.47 -19.16
C PRO A 12 -4.91 -17.28 -18.02
N ALA A 13 -4.57 -16.95 -16.77
CA ALA A 13 -5.06 -17.65 -15.59
C ALA A 13 -6.56 -17.40 -15.36
N LEU A 14 -7.06 -16.20 -15.67
CA LEU A 14 -8.49 -15.88 -15.68
C LEU A 14 -9.27 -16.75 -16.67
N TRP A 15 -8.68 -17.05 -17.84
CA TRP A 15 -9.32 -17.88 -18.86
C TRP A 15 -9.30 -19.37 -18.51
N LEU A 16 -8.22 -19.84 -17.90
CA LEU A 16 -8.02 -21.25 -17.52
C LEU A 16 -8.70 -21.62 -16.19
N GLY A 17 -9.15 -20.65 -15.40
CA GLY A 17 -9.74 -20.86 -14.07
C GLY A 17 -8.76 -21.45 -13.05
N ARG A 18 -7.45 -21.37 -13.33
CA ARG A 18 -6.37 -21.86 -12.47
C ARG A 18 -5.17 -20.95 -12.60
N VAL A 19 -4.56 -20.62 -11.46
CA VAL A 19 -3.35 -19.80 -11.41
C VAL A 19 -2.18 -20.65 -10.89
N PRO A 20 -1.05 -20.74 -11.62
CA PRO A 20 0.13 -21.41 -11.10
C PRO A 20 0.68 -20.62 -9.90
N GLN A 21 1.14 -21.33 -8.87
CA GLN A 21 1.58 -20.76 -7.58
C GLN A 21 2.49 -19.50 -7.66
N PRO A 22 3.53 -19.41 -8.52
CA PRO A 22 4.34 -18.18 -8.57
C PRO A 22 3.57 -16.96 -9.10
N LEU A 23 2.49 -17.19 -9.85
CA LEU A 23 1.59 -16.15 -10.35
C LEU A 23 0.35 -16.01 -9.48
N ASN A 24 0.18 -16.78 -8.40
CA ASN A 24 -1.03 -16.71 -7.57
C ASN A 24 -1.04 -15.42 -6.74
N LEU A 25 -1.64 -14.38 -7.29
CA LEU A 25 -1.80 -13.08 -6.66
C LEU A 25 -2.61 -13.12 -5.35
N ASP A 26 -3.45 -14.13 -5.14
CA ASP A 26 -4.26 -14.27 -3.92
C ASP A 26 -3.46 -14.78 -2.70
N GLY A 27 -2.17 -15.09 -2.86
CA GLY A 27 -1.37 -15.72 -1.81
C GLY A 27 -0.11 -14.94 -1.47
N GLU A 28 0.29 -15.00 -0.21
CA GLU A 28 1.60 -14.53 0.25
C GLU A 28 2.75 -15.21 -0.53
N LEU A 29 3.84 -14.47 -0.76
CA LEU A 29 5.07 -14.96 -1.46
C LEU A 29 4.94 -15.18 -2.98
N ASN A 30 4.04 -14.46 -3.64
CA ASN A 30 3.92 -14.45 -5.11
C ASN A 30 4.76 -13.34 -5.78
N VAL A 31 4.91 -13.37 -7.11
CA VAL A 31 5.71 -12.36 -7.86
C VAL A 31 5.19 -10.93 -7.69
N GLY A 32 3.86 -10.75 -7.61
CA GLY A 32 3.19 -9.48 -7.33
C GLY A 32 3.57 -8.94 -5.95
N ALA A 33 3.41 -9.74 -4.90
CA ALA A 33 3.77 -9.39 -3.52
C ALA A 33 5.26 -9.01 -3.38
N TRP A 34 6.17 -9.81 -3.95
CA TRP A 34 7.61 -9.50 -3.98
C TRP A 34 7.90 -8.17 -4.69
N TRP A 35 7.22 -7.92 -5.81
CA TRP A 35 7.40 -6.69 -6.58
C TRP A 35 6.83 -5.46 -5.85
N ALA A 36 5.65 -5.56 -5.25
CA ALA A 36 5.04 -4.53 -4.42
C ALA A 36 5.92 -4.20 -3.21
N SER A 37 6.38 -5.22 -2.48
CA SER A 37 7.28 -5.08 -1.35
C SER A 37 8.60 -4.38 -1.73
N GLY A 38 9.20 -4.72 -2.88
CA GLY A 38 10.40 -4.05 -3.37
C GLY A 38 10.19 -2.56 -3.67
N LYS A 39 9.04 -2.19 -4.26
CA LYS A 39 8.65 -0.78 -4.49
C LYS A 39 8.48 -0.02 -3.18
N LEU A 40 7.85 -0.64 -2.19
CA LEU A 40 7.65 -0.07 -0.86
C LEU A 40 8.97 0.15 -0.12
N LEU A 41 9.88 -0.84 -0.13
CA LEU A 41 11.20 -0.73 0.47
C LEU A 41 12.03 0.39 -0.18
N LEU A 42 12.01 0.49 -1.51
CA LEU A 42 12.68 1.58 -2.21
C LEU A 42 12.05 2.93 -1.88
N GLY A 43 10.72 3.01 -1.80
CA GLY A 43 10.00 4.20 -1.35
C GLY A 43 10.41 4.62 0.06
N ALA A 44 10.50 3.67 0.99
CA ALA A 44 10.96 3.90 2.36
C ALA A 44 12.37 4.48 2.39
N ALA A 45 13.29 3.94 1.58
CA ALA A 45 14.66 4.43 1.46
C ALA A 45 14.70 5.86 0.88
N LEU A 46 13.94 6.14 -0.18
CA LEU A 46 13.87 7.47 -0.80
C LEU A 46 13.33 8.53 0.17
N VAL A 47 12.27 8.22 0.93
CA VAL A 47 11.71 9.13 1.94
C VAL A 47 12.72 9.40 3.05
N LEU A 48 13.44 8.37 3.52
CA LEU A 48 14.47 8.53 4.54
C LEU A 48 15.63 9.41 4.06
N LEU A 49 16.08 9.20 2.82
CA LEU A 49 17.14 10.00 2.20
C LEU A 49 16.68 11.46 1.99
N ALA A 50 15.45 11.67 1.51
CA ALA A 50 14.87 13.02 1.39
C ALA A 50 14.83 13.74 2.74
N GLY A 51 14.45 13.03 3.81
CA GLY A 51 14.44 13.56 5.17
C GLY A 51 15.82 13.92 5.72
N ARG A 52 16.87 13.24 5.26
CA ARG A 52 18.28 13.52 5.63
C ARG A 52 18.90 14.64 4.81
N SER A 53 18.53 14.77 3.54
CA SER A 53 19.07 15.80 2.64
C SER A 53 18.36 17.15 2.76
N ARG A 54 17.26 17.23 3.51
CA ARG A 54 16.50 18.48 3.67
C ARG A 54 17.31 19.57 4.38
N ALA A 55 17.06 20.83 4.02
CA ALA A 55 17.51 21.97 4.82
C ALA A 55 16.92 21.91 6.25
N PRO A 56 17.69 22.24 7.31
CA PRO A 56 17.21 22.22 8.69
C PRO A 56 15.92 23.04 8.91
N GLU A 57 15.82 24.18 8.23
CA GLU A 57 14.69 25.13 8.29
C GLU A 57 13.55 24.80 7.32
N GLY A 58 13.59 23.63 6.67
CA GLY A 58 12.55 23.21 5.73
C GLY A 58 11.17 23.07 6.40
N PRO A 59 10.08 23.29 5.65
CA PRO A 59 8.72 23.37 6.19
C PRO A 59 8.16 22.03 6.71
N VAL A 60 8.82 20.92 6.39
CA VAL A 60 8.42 19.55 6.76
C VAL A 60 9.39 19.02 7.81
N ARG A 61 8.87 18.58 8.96
CA ARG A 61 9.66 18.06 10.09
C ARG A 61 10.36 16.74 9.74
N SER A 62 11.57 16.52 10.26
CA SER A 62 12.29 15.24 10.08
C SER A 62 11.52 14.04 10.62
N ALA A 63 10.78 14.23 11.72
CA ALA A 63 9.94 13.18 12.31
C ALA A 63 8.88 12.65 11.34
N PHE A 64 8.35 13.50 10.43
CA PHE A 64 7.40 13.07 9.40
C PHE A 64 8.06 12.13 8.40
N TYR A 65 9.23 12.50 7.85
CA TYR A 65 9.96 11.62 6.92
C TYR A 65 10.32 10.28 7.57
N LEU A 66 10.73 10.31 8.84
CA LEU A 66 11.02 9.08 9.58
C LEU A 66 9.77 8.21 9.73
N ALA A 67 8.66 8.79 10.20
CA ALA A 67 7.41 8.07 10.37
C ALA A 67 6.87 7.52 9.05
N PHE A 68 6.93 8.30 7.97
CA PHE A 68 6.46 7.87 6.65
C PHE A 68 7.35 6.76 6.07
N SER A 69 8.68 6.87 6.23
CA SER A 69 9.62 5.80 5.85
C SER A 69 9.35 4.50 6.61
N PHE A 70 9.13 4.58 7.93
CA PHE A 70 8.75 3.41 8.73
C PHE A 70 7.40 2.83 8.32
N GLY A 71 6.42 3.66 7.97
CA GLY A 71 5.13 3.19 7.46
C GLY A 71 5.28 2.40 6.17
N LEU A 72 6.07 2.88 5.21
CA LEU A 72 6.36 2.16 3.96
C LEU A 72 7.16 0.88 4.19
N LEU A 73 8.12 0.90 5.12
CA LEU A 73 8.86 -0.30 5.50
C LEU A 73 7.95 -1.34 6.16
N PHE A 74 7.04 -0.90 7.03
CA PHE A 74 6.06 -1.78 7.65
C PHE A 74 5.18 -2.46 6.59
N LEU A 75 4.63 -1.70 5.65
CA LEU A 75 3.82 -2.25 4.55
C LEU A 75 4.64 -3.20 3.65
N SER A 76 5.92 -2.90 3.41
CA SER A 76 6.83 -3.81 2.69
C SER A 76 7.01 -5.15 3.39
N LEU A 77 7.08 -5.15 4.73
CA LEU A 77 7.16 -6.38 5.52
C LEU A 77 5.83 -7.11 5.57
N ASP A 78 4.73 -6.37 5.71
CA ASP A 78 3.37 -6.94 5.71
C ASP A 78 3.11 -7.75 4.45
N GLU A 79 3.44 -7.20 3.29
CA GLU A 79 3.27 -7.88 2.00
C GLU A 79 4.04 -9.20 1.80
N ASN A 80 5.06 -9.46 2.62
CA ASN A 80 5.77 -10.74 2.55
C ASN A 80 5.39 -11.69 3.69
N LEU A 81 4.78 -11.18 4.74
CA LEU A 81 4.57 -11.90 5.99
C LEU A 81 3.08 -12.09 6.32
N GLY A 82 2.16 -11.49 5.56
CA GLY A 82 0.73 -11.48 5.82
C GLY A 82 0.39 -11.02 7.24
N ILE A 83 0.98 -9.92 7.72
CA ILE A 83 0.73 -9.44 9.10
C ILE A 83 -0.75 -9.09 9.28
N HIS A 84 -1.36 -8.48 8.28
CA HIS A 84 -2.78 -8.14 8.27
C HIS A 84 -3.70 -9.39 8.35
N GLU A 85 -3.30 -10.50 7.72
CA GLU A 85 -3.98 -11.79 7.88
C GLU A 85 -3.85 -12.33 9.32
N GLN A 86 -2.65 -12.25 9.88
CA GLN A 86 -2.36 -12.71 11.24
C GLN A 86 -3.18 -11.94 12.28
N ILE A 87 -3.36 -10.62 12.11
CA ILE A 87 -4.21 -9.79 12.97
C ILE A 87 -5.65 -10.29 12.94
N THR A 88 -6.18 -10.58 11.75
CA THR A 88 -7.55 -11.09 11.59
C THR A 88 -7.70 -12.47 12.23
N ALA A 89 -6.77 -13.38 11.96
CA ALA A 89 -6.79 -14.72 12.53
C ALA A 89 -6.65 -14.73 14.06
N TRP A 90 -5.82 -13.85 14.62
CA TRP A 90 -5.70 -13.67 16.06
C TRP A 90 -6.98 -13.11 16.68
N THR A 91 -7.62 -12.13 16.02
CA THR A 91 -8.87 -11.53 16.48
C THR A 91 -9.99 -12.57 16.58
N GLN A 92 -10.12 -13.42 15.54
CA GLN A 92 -11.11 -14.50 15.52
C GLN A 92 -10.89 -15.51 16.66
N ARG A 93 -9.64 -15.85 16.98
CA ARG A 93 -9.30 -16.84 18.03
C ARG A 93 -9.43 -16.27 19.44
N SER A 94 -9.03 -15.01 19.63
CA SER A 94 -8.97 -14.37 20.95
C SER A 94 -10.29 -13.75 21.39
N GLY A 95 -11.19 -13.43 20.45
CA GLY A 95 -12.43 -12.70 20.75
C GLY A 95 -12.17 -11.24 21.14
N ALA A 96 -11.09 -10.63 20.65
CA ALA A 96 -10.61 -9.29 21.02
C ALA A 96 -11.59 -8.11 20.76
N GLY A 97 -12.81 -8.36 20.27
CA GLY A 97 -13.85 -7.35 20.08
C GLY A 97 -13.55 -6.31 18.99
N LEU A 98 -12.51 -6.52 18.17
CA LEU A 98 -12.24 -5.66 17.03
C LEU A 98 -13.36 -5.78 15.99
N PRO A 99 -13.71 -4.69 15.28
CA PRO A 99 -14.71 -4.73 14.21
C PRO A 99 -14.33 -5.77 13.15
N LEU A 100 -15.25 -6.68 12.85
CA LEU A 100 -15.13 -7.65 11.76
C LEU A 100 -16.11 -7.30 10.65
N ILE A 101 -15.62 -7.31 9.42
CA ILE A 101 -16.40 -7.13 8.20
C ILE A 101 -16.92 -8.50 7.75
N ALA A 102 -18.20 -8.55 7.36
CA ALA A 102 -18.91 -9.81 7.08
C ALA A 102 -18.80 -10.86 8.21
N GLY A 103 -18.58 -10.40 9.45
CA GLY A 103 -18.49 -11.23 10.66
C GLY A 103 -17.22 -12.06 10.80
N ARG A 104 -16.29 -12.03 9.83
CA ARG A 104 -15.07 -12.87 9.88
C ARG A 104 -13.80 -12.15 9.42
N HIS A 105 -13.85 -11.12 8.60
CA HIS A 105 -12.66 -10.57 7.95
C HIS A 105 -12.37 -9.11 8.35
N GLY A 106 -11.27 -8.55 7.85
CA GLY A 106 -11.01 -7.10 7.91
C GLY A 106 -10.69 -6.51 9.29
N ALA A 107 -10.33 -7.30 10.30
CA ALA A 107 -9.94 -6.75 11.62
C ALA A 107 -8.73 -5.81 11.49
N TRP A 108 -7.81 -6.15 10.60
CA TRP A 108 -6.63 -5.36 10.29
C TRP A 108 -6.97 -3.97 9.76
N ILE A 109 -8.06 -3.81 9.00
CA ILE A 109 -8.50 -2.54 8.42
C ILE A 109 -8.79 -1.54 9.55
N ALA A 110 -9.41 -1.99 10.64
CA ALA A 110 -9.64 -1.14 11.81
C ALA A 110 -8.32 -0.71 12.47
N VAL A 111 -7.37 -1.62 12.63
CA VAL A 111 -6.07 -1.35 13.26
C VAL A 111 -5.21 -0.41 12.42
N TYR A 112 -5.04 -0.72 11.13
CA TYR A 112 -4.26 0.08 10.19
C TYR A 112 -4.93 1.41 9.92
N GLY A 113 -6.24 1.43 9.71
CA GLY A 113 -7.01 2.64 9.49
C GLY A 113 -6.93 3.60 10.68
N ALA A 114 -7.10 3.10 11.91
CA ALA A 114 -6.95 3.93 13.11
C ALA A 114 -5.53 4.49 13.25
N THR A 115 -4.52 3.65 13.03
CA THR A 115 -3.10 4.06 13.07
C THR A 115 -2.80 5.13 12.02
N ALA A 116 -3.26 4.92 10.77
CA ALA A 116 -3.08 5.86 9.68
C ALA A 116 -3.76 7.20 9.96
N VAL A 117 -4.99 7.21 10.49
CA VAL A 117 -5.70 8.44 10.88
C VAL A 117 -4.96 9.18 11.98
N VAL A 118 -4.51 8.49 13.03
CA VAL A 118 -3.75 9.12 14.12
C VAL A 118 -2.46 9.75 13.60
N LEU A 119 -1.70 9.02 12.78
CA LEU A 119 -0.47 9.55 12.17
C LEU A 119 -0.77 10.74 11.24
N ALA A 120 -1.82 10.65 10.42
CA ALA A 120 -2.24 11.74 9.54
C ALA A 120 -2.61 13.00 10.33
N LEU A 121 -3.28 12.86 11.49
CA LEU A 121 -3.61 13.99 12.36
C LEU A 121 -2.35 14.59 13.02
N ILE A 122 -1.44 13.76 13.53
CA ILE A 122 -0.17 14.20 14.13
C ILE A 122 0.70 14.97 13.13
N PHE A 123 0.70 14.52 11.87
CA PHE A 123 1.53 15.06 10.79
C PHE A 123 0.74 15.90 9.77
N LEU A 124 -0.50 16.32 10.07
CA LEU A 124 -1.36 17.01 9.11
C LEU A 124 -0.68 18.25 8.51
N LYS A 125 0.02 19.03 9.34
CA LYS A 125 0.76 20.22 8.87
C LYS A 125 1.89 19.87 7.92
N ASP A 126 2.61 18.78 8.20
CA ASP A 126 3.72 18.29 7.37
C ASP A 126 3.20 17.72 6.04
N ILE A 127 2.09 16.98 6.07
CA ILE A 127 1.40 16.48 4.87
C ILE A 127 0.99 17.68 4.00
N LEU A 128 0.29 18.67 4.56
CA LEU A 128 -0.14 19.85 3.82
C LEU A 128 1.04 20.68 3.30
N ALA A 129 2.15 20.74 4.05
CA ALA A 129 3.37 21.41 3.59
C ALA A 129 4.00 20.67 2.40
N MET A 130 4.16 19.34 2.50
CA MET A 130 4.66 18.51 1.41
C MET A 130 3.78 18.61 0.16
N LEU A 131 2.45 18.62 0.33
CA LEU A 131 1.51 18.75 -0.79
C LEU A 131 1.65 20.08 -1.56
N ARG A 132 2.24 21.10 -0.93
CA ARG A 132 2.45 22.43 -1.51
C ARG A 132 3.82 22.62 -2.15
N THR A 133 4.80 21.75 -1.88
CA THR A 133 6.17 21.93 -2.40
C THR A 133 6.29 21.56 -3.87
N ASP A 134 5.65 20.47 -4.30
CA ASP A 134 5.60 20.06 -5.71
C ASP A 134 4.24 19.46 -6.04
N ALA A 135 3.41 20.20 -6.77
CA ALA A 135 2.07 19.76 -7.15
C ALA A 135 2.07 18.44 -7.94
N VAL A 136 3.10 18.19 -8.76
CA VAL A 136 3.17 16.97 -9.58
C VAL A 136 3.52 15.78 -8.71
N SER A 137 4.59 15.85 -7.91
CA SER A 137 4.93 14.79 -6.94
C SER A 137 3.78 14.52 -5.97
N SER A 138 3.15 15.57 -5.48
CA SER A 138 2.03 15.49 -4.55
C SER A 138 0.81 14.82 -5.15
N ALA A 139 0.48 15.14 -6.41
CA ALA A 139 -0.59 14.47 -7.13
C ALA A 139 -0.26 12.98 -7.33
N MET A 140 0.97 12.65 -7.73
CA MET A 140 1.39 11.25 -7.92
C MET A 140 1.33 10.44 -6.63
N VAL A 141 1.81 11.01 -5.51
CA VAL A 141 1.71 10.39 -4.17
C VAL A 141 0.25 10.23 -3.76
N GLY A 142 -0.56 11.28 -3.90
CA GLY A 142 -1.98 11.26 -3.51
C GLY A 142 -2.81 10.26 -4.31
N PHE A 143 -2.67 10.25 -5.64
CA PHE A 143 -3.34 9.28 -6.51
C PHE A 143 -2.81 7.86 -6.27
N GLY A 144 -1.50 7.71 -6.05
CA GLY A 144 -0.88 6.42 -5.73
C GLY A 144 -1.47 5.81 -4.46
N LEU A 145 -1.49 6.57 -3.36
CA LEU A 145 -2.09 6.13 -2.10
C LEU A 145 -3.59 5.85 -2.24
N SER A 146 -4.31 6.68 -3.00
CA SER A 146 -5.74 6.48 -3.22
C SER A 146 -6.03 5.19 -4.00
N ALA A 147 -5.22 4.86 -5.00
CA ALA A 147 -5.35 3.62 -5.77
C ALA A 147 -5.06 2.39 -4.91
N VAL A 148 -4.03 2.43 -4.07
CA VAL A 148 -3.73 1.35 -3.11
C VAL A 148 -4.91 1.15 -2.16
N ILE A 149 -5.41 2.21 -1.53
CA ILE A 149 -6.54 2.12 -0.59
C ILE A 149 -7.78 1.58 -1.32
N ALA A 150 -7.99 1.98 -2.58
CA ALA A 150 -9.08 1.44 -3.38
C ALA A 150 -8.91 -0.06 -3.64
N GLY A 151 -7.69 -0.55 -3.91
CA GLY A 151 -7.37 -1.97 -4.02
C GLY A 151 -7.53 -2.69 -2.69
N GLY A 152 -6.52 -2.64 -1.83
CA GLY A 152 -6.43 -3.45 -0.61
C GLY A 152 -7.42 -3.13 0.50
N VAL A 153 -8.26 -2.09 0.37
CA VAL A 153 -9.35 -1.86 1.34
C VAL A 153 -10.70 -1.94 0.66
N VAL A 154 -10.95 -1.13 -0.37
CA VAL A 154 -12.30 -1.04 -0.94
C VAL A 154 -12.65 -2.30 -1.72
N VAL A 155 -11.79 -2.78 -2.63
CA VAL A 155 -12.04 -4.00 -3.41
C VAL A 155 -12.09 -5.23 -2.51
N GLU A 156 -11.19 -5.30 -1.52
CA GLU A 156 -11.18 -6.41 -0.55
C GLU A 156 -12.49 -6.48 0.26
N ILE A 157 -12.97 -5.33 0.80
CA ILE A 157 -14.26 -5.25 1.49
C ILE A 157 -15.41 -5.69 0.59
N MET A 158 -15.41 -5.26 -0.68
CA MET A 158 -16.41 -5.69 -1.65
C MET A 158 -16.38 -7.21 -1.88
N GLY A 159 -15.18 -7.80 -1.87
CA GLY A 159 -14.96 -9.25 -1.87
C GLY A 159 -15.62 -9.95 -0.69
N TYR A 160 -15.46 -9.41 0.53
CA TYR A 160 -16.08 -9.97 1.74
C TYR A 160 -17.62 -10.00 1.68
N TYR A 161 -18.24 -9.09 0.95
CA TYR A 161 -19.70 -9.07 0.71
C TYR A 161 -20.13 -9.83 -0.56
N ALA A 162 -19.24 -10.61 -1.16
CA ALA A 162 -19.49 -11.37 -2.39
C ALA A 162 -19.99 -10.50 -3.56
N PHE A 163 -19.53 -9.24 -3.64
CA PHE A 163 -19.90 -8.34 -4.73
C PHE A 163 -19.43 -8.88 -6.10
N PHE A 164 -18.28 -9.53 -6.12
CA PHE A 164 -17.71 -10.14 -7.31
C PHE A 164 -18.20 -11.59 -7.46
N GLN A 165 -18.75 -11.92 -8.62
CA GLN A 165 -19.17 -13.29 -8.96
C GLN A 165 -17.98 -14.23 -9.22
N ASN A 166 -16.83 -13.67 -9.60
CA ASN A 166 -15.60 -14.39 -9.88
C ASN A 166 -14.49 -13.91 -8.94
N PRO A 167 -14.04 -14.74 -7.98
CA PRO A 167 -12.96 -14.36 -7.05
C PRO A 167 -11.66 -13.98 -7.76
N LEU A 168 -11.31 -14.63 -8.87
CA LEU A 168 -10.11 -14.29 -9.62
C LEU A 168 -10.19 -12.89 -10.23
N MET A 169 -11.39 -12.43 -10.59
CA MET A 169 -11.59 -11.08 -11.11
C MET A 169 -11.46 -10.04 -10.01
N GLN A 170 -11.93 -10.32 -8.79
CA GLN A 170 -11.69 -9.46 -7.64
C GLN A 170 -10.19 -9.28 -7.41
N VAL A 171 -9.47 -10.38 -7.22
CA VAL A 171 -8.02 -10.38 -6.95
C VAL A 171 -7.26 -9.64 -8.05
N ALA A 172 -7.61 -9.89 -9.32
CA ALA A 172 -6.97 -9.19 -10.43
C ALA A 172 -7.19 -7.67 -10.42
N ILE A 173 -8.38 -7.19 -10.01
CA ILE A 173 -8.67 -5.76 -9.91
C ILE A 173 -7.95 -5.14 -8.71
N GLU A 174 -8.00 -5.82 -7.57
CA GLU A 174 -7.33 -5.44 -6.33
C GLU A 174 -5.84 -5.21 -6.57
N GLU A 175 -5.16 -6.24 -7.05
CA GLU A 175 -3.72 -6.24 -7.34
C GLU A 175 -3.34 -5.25 -8.43
N ALA A 176 -4.16 -5.10 -9.46
CA ALA A 176 -3.90 -4.09 -10.50
C ALA A 176 -3.90 -2.67 -9.93
N LEU A 177 -4.85 -2.36 -9.03
CA LEU A 177 -4.95 -1.05 -8.39
C LEU A 177 -3.78 -0.81 -7.45
N GLU A 178 -3.38 -1.82 -6.66
CA GLU A 178 -2.26 -1.70 -5.74
C GLU A 178 -0.93 -1.55 -6.45
N LEU A 179 -0.64 -2.42 -7.43
CA LEU A 179 0.62 -2.35 -8.18
C LEU A 179 0.74 -1.01 -8.91
N PHE A 180 -0.34 -0.52 -9.52
CA PHE A 180 -0.40 0.79 -10.14
C PHE A 180 -0.18 1.91 -9.12
N GLY A 181 -0.86 1.84 -7.98
CA GLY A 181 -0.77 2.82 -6.91
C GLY A 181 0.64 2.91 -6.33
N TRP A 182 1.28 1.78 -6.07
CA TRP A 182 2.68 1.72 -5.61
C TRP A 182 3.66 2.31 -6.61
N SER A 183 3.43 2.10 -7.91
CA SER A 183 4.28 2.67 -8.94
C SER A 183 4.13 4.19 -9.07
N LEU A 184 2.90 4.72 -8.98
CA LEU A 184 2.66 6.16 -8.91
C LEU A 184 3.28 6.78 -7.67
N LEU A 185 3.09 6.15 -6.50
CA LEU A 185 3.67 6.58 -5.24
C LEU A 185 5.19 6.68 -5.35
N LEU A 186 5.84 5.59 -5.77
CA LEU A 186 7.29 5.52 -5.90
C LEU A 186 7.82 6.58 -6.87
N ALA A 187 7.17 6.77 -8.01
CA ALA A 187 7.57 7.78 -8.99
C ALA A 187 7.41 9.21 -8.43
N GLY A 188 6.34 9.47 -7.67
CA GLY A 188 6.12 10.73 -6.96
C GLY A 188 7.19 11.01 -5.90
N LEU A 189 7.54 9.99 -5.10
CA LEU A 189 8.58 10.05 -4.07
C LEU A 189 9.98 10.24 -4.66
N TYR A 190 10.31 9.53 -5.74
CA TYR A 190 11.58 9.69 -6.45
C TYR A 190 11.73 11.11 -7.00
N ARG A 191 10.68 11.64 -7.64
CA ARG A 191 10.65 13.02 -8.11
C ARG A 191 10.78 14.03 -6.96
N HIS A 192 10.10 13.79 -5.84
CA HIS A 192 10.19 14.64 -4.66
C HIS A 192 11.63 14.67 -4.13
N PHE A 193 12.26 13.50 -4.03
CA PHE A 193 13.66 13.37 -3.63
C PHE A 193 14.59 14.16 -4.55
N LEU A 194 14.49 13.98 -5.87
CA LEU A 194 15.37 14.69 -6.83
C LEU A 194 15.28 16.21 -6.75
N ARG A 195 14.11 16.76 -6.40
CA ARG A 195 13.88 18.21 -6.34
C ARG A 195 14.31 18.87 -5.03
N HIS A 196 14.54 18.10 -3.98
CA HIS A 196 14.79 18.63 -2.63
C HIS A 196 16.08 18.08 -2.00
N ALA A 197 16.71 17.07 -2.60
CA ALA A 197 18.00 16.55 -2.17
C ALA A 197 19.20 17.25 -2.84
N PHE A 198 18.95 17.98 -3.93
CA PHE A 198 19.93 18.73 -4.73
C PHE A 198 19.36 20.10 -5.07
#